data_AF-A0A2W4ZZ82-F1
#
_entry.id   AF-A0A2W4ZZ82-F1
#
_cell.length_a   1.000
_cell.length_b   1.000
_cell.length_c   1.000
_cell.angle_alpha   90.00
_cell.angle_beta   90.00
_cell.angle_gamma   90.00
#
_symmetry.space_group_name_H-M   'P 1'
#
loop_
_entity.id
_entity.type
_entity.pdbx_description
1 polymer ?
#
loop_
_entity_poly.entity_id
_entity_poly.type
_entity_poly.pdbx_seq_one_letter_code
_entity_poly.pdbx_strand_id
1 'polypeptide(L)'
;GDEVKAGQTVARLRDVAASSDLDSNEARYLGLQAAIARLQAEVEGKTPDFPKEVMEKAPRAVTEEMNAYRTNRDQINSQTIILQQQKSQRSQELSELQIKSGDLNGQVALAREEKGMVEPLVARGSAPKMELLQIERTIKEKQTELNSINSAIPRARSAIAEADARIRDVESAARATAQLELSAKMVEMTAIEKGLVSLTDRKDRTEIKSPVNGYVKDVKVYTQGGVVQPGQDFIEIVPKDDQLLVEARIKPKDIAFLYPDQPAMVKISAYDFSIYGGLPGKVVGISPDAVTDEKGESFYHVRVLTTENALKRKGEVLPIIPGMVATVDILTGEKTVMEYVLKPFVKTVSNSMNER
;
A
#
# COMPACT_ATOMS: atom_id res chain seq x y z
N GLY A 1 -17.48 -21.29 -29.56
CA GLY A 1 -18.38 -20.56 -30.48
C GLY A 1 -18.71 -19.18 -29.95
N ASP A 2 -18.88 -19.05 -28.64
CA ASP A 2 -19.26 -17.79 -27.99
C ASP A 2 -18.24 -16.66 -28.21
N GLU A 3 -18.77 -15.45 -28.41
CA GLU A 3 -17.99 -14.21 -28.49
C GLU A 3 -17.62 -13.73 -27.08
N VAL A 4 -16.34 -13.45 -26.87
CA VAL A 4 -15.79 -12.95 -25.60
C VAL A 4 -15.10 -11.62 -25.83
N LYS A 5 -15.29 -10.70 -24.87
CA LYS A 5 -14.59 -9.41 -24.86
C LYS A 5 -13.31 -9.48 -24.03
N ALA A 6 -12.35 -8.62 -24.35
CA ALA A 6 -11.16 -8.43 -23.52
C ALA A 6 -11.60 -8.03 -22.09
N GLY A 7 -11.04 -8.70 -21.09
CA GLY A 7 -11.40 -8.55 -19.68
C GLY A 7 -12.65 -9.29 -19.23
N GLN A 8 -13.39 -9.95 -20.12
CA GLN A 8 -14.54 -10.78 -19.75
C GLN A 8 -14.06 -12.06 -19.05
N THR A 9 -14.64 -12.35 -17.88
CA THR A 9 -14.37 -13.60 -17.15
C THR A 9 -14.91 -14.79 -17.95
N VAL A 10 -14.00 -15.68 -18.34
CA VAL A 10 -14.31 -16.90 -19.11
C VAL A 10 -14.44 -18.12 -18.21
N ALA A 11 -13.74 -18.13 -17.07
CA ALA A 11 -13.87 -19.18 -16.06
C ALA A 11 -13.50 -18.66 -14.67
N ARG A 12 -14.03 -19.33 -13.65
CA ARG A 12 -13.70 -19.07 -12.25
C ARG A 12 -13.21 -20.35 -11.60
N LEU A 13 -12.01 -20.29 -11.05
CA LEU A 13 -11.41 -21.30 -10.22
C LEU A 13 -11.89 -21.09 -8.78
N ARG A 14 -12.07 -22.19 -8.04
CA ARG A 14 -12.38 -22.12 -6.60
C ARG A 14 -11.16 -22.57 -5.82
N ASP A 15 -10.44 -21.60 -5.26
CA ASP A 15 -9.36 -21.88 -4.32
C ASP A 15 -9.85 -21.59 -2.89
N VAL A 16 -10.33 -22.65 -2.22
CA VAL A 16 -10.82 -22.56 -0.84
C VAL A 16 -9.69 -22.23 0.12
N ALA A 17 -8.47 -22.72 -0.13
CA ALA A 17 -7.31 -22.44 0.70
C ALA A 17 -6.91 -20.97 0.59
N ALA A 18 -6.77 -20.43 -0.62
CA ALA A 18 -6.43 -19.02 -0.82
C ALA A 18 -7.51 -18.07 -0.25
N SER A 19 -8.79 -18.43 -0.37
CA SER A 19 -9.87 -17.62 0.20
C SER A 19 -9.83 -17.62 1.73
N SER A 20 -9.65 -18.79 2.35
CA SER A 20 -9.51 -18.91 3.81
C SER A 20 -8.28 -18.18 4.34
N ASP A 21 -7.15 -18.26 3.61
CA ASP A 21 -5.92 -17.56 3.97
C ASP A 21 -6.11 -16.04 3.88
N LEU A 22 -6.79 -15.54 2.84
CA LEU A 22 -7.10 -14.12 2.71
C LEU A 22 -8.00 -13.64 3.85
N ASP A 23 -9.11 -14.33 4.11
CA ASP A 23 -10.06 -13.96 5.17
C ASP A 23 -9.39 -13.97 6.55
N SER A 24 -8.51 -14.94 6.81
CA SER A 24 -7.73 -15.02 8.05
C SER A 24 -6.74 -13.86 8.19
N ASN A 25 -6.03 -13.50 7.11
CA ASN A 25 -5.09 -12.38 7.13
C ASN A 25 -5.81 -11.03 7.21
N GLU A 26 -6.96 -10.86 6.56
CA GLU A 26 -7.79 -9.65 6.67
C GLU A 26 -8.29 -9.47 8.11
N ALA A 27 -8.80 -10.53 8.73
CA ALA A 27 -9.22 -10.49 10.13
C ALA A 27 -8.05 -10.13 11.07
N ARG A 28 -6.86 -10.68 10.83
CA ARG A 28 -5.66 -10.34 11.60
C ARG A 28 -5.22 -8.90 11.38
N TYR A 29 -5.28 -8.40 10.15
CA TYR A 29 -4.97 -7.02 9.81
C TYR A 29 -5.90 -6.03 10.51
N LEU A 30 -7.21 -6.26 10.47
CA LEU A 30 -8.20 -5.44 11.17
C LEU A 30 -7.99 -5.46 12.69
N GLY A 31 -7.66 -6.62 13.26
CA GLY A 31 -7.29 -6.74 14.68
C GLY A 31 -6.04 -5.93 15.04
N LEU A 32 -5.02 -5.95 14.19
CA LEU A 32 -3.81 -5.14 14.38
C LEU A 32 -4.08 -3.64 14.26
N GLN A 33 -4.93 -3.22 13.32
CA GLN A 33 -5.35 -1.83 13.22
C GLN A 33 -6.07 -1.36 14.49
N ALA A 34 -6.94 -2.20 15.07
CA ALA A 34 -7.60 -1.89 16.34
C ALA A 34 -6.58 -1.72 17.48
N ALA A 35 -5.65 -2.67 17.61
CA ALA A 35 -4.59 -2.62 18.63
C ALA A 35 -3.68 -1.39 18.47
N ILE A 36 -3.31 -1.04 17.23
CA ILE A 36 -2.51 0.15 16.92
C ILE A 36 -3.26 1.42 17.32
N ALA A 37 -4.55 1.53 16.99
CA ALA A 37 -5.36 2.69 17.37
C ALA A 37 -5.44 2.87 18.90
N ARG A 38 -5.61 1.77 19.65
CA ARG A 38 -5.52 1.78 21.12
C ARG A 38 -4.15 2.27 21.59
N LEU A 39 -3.08 1.65 21.11
CA LEU A 39 -1.72 1.92 21.57
C LEU A 39 -1.27 3.35 21.25
N GLN A 40 -1.65 3.89 20.08
CA GLN A 40 -1.43 5.30 19.74
C GLN A 40 -2.13 6.23 20.73
N ALA A 41 -3.38 5.93 21.07
CA ALA A 41 -4.13 6.70 22.06
C ALA A 41 -3.52 6.61 23.47
N GLU A 42 -2.99 5.44 23.88
CA GLU A 42 -2.25 5.29 25.14
C GLU A 42 -0.96 6.11 25.18
N VAL A 43 -0.21 6.16 24.07
CA VAL A 43 1.02 6.97 23.95
C VAL A 43 0.69 8.47 24.00
N GLU A 44 -0.34 8.91 23.28
CA GLU A 44 -0.76 10.31 23.21
C GLU A 44 -1.57 10.79 24.42
N GLY A 45 -2.05 9.86 25.25
CA GLY A 45 -2.92 10.15 26.39
C GLY A 45 -4.32 10.60 25.99
N LYS A 46 -4.82 10.14 24.85
CA LYS A 46 -6.17 10.44 24.32
C LYS A 46 -7.06 9.20 24.36
N THR A 47 -8.33 9.37 24.02
CA THR A 47 -9.23 8.23 23.80
C THR A 47 -8.94 7.55 22.45
N PRO A 48 -8.96 6.21 22.37
CA PRO A 48 -8.82 5.49 21.12
C PRO A 48 -9.86 5.94 20.08
N ASP A 49 -9.40 6.30 18.88
CA ASP A 49 -10.24 6.56 17.71
C ASP A 49 -9.99 5.45 16.69
N PHE A 50 -11.01 4.65 16.43
CA PHE A 50 -10.89 3.46 15.59
C PHE A 50 -11.31 3.81 14.14
N PRO A 51 -10.57 3.35 13.12
CA PRO A 51 -10.99 3.53 11.73
C PRO A 51 -12.38 2.92 11.46
N LYS A 52 -13.17 3.57 10.59
CA LYS A 52 -14.53 3.12 10.24
C LYS A 52 -14.56 1.67 9.74
N GLU A 53 -13.59 1.29 8.93
CA GLU A 53 -13.48 -0.06 8.39
C GLU A 53 -13.37 -1.12 9.50
N VAL A 54 -12.59 -0.84 10.56
CA VAL A 54 -12.42 -1.74 11.71
C VAL A 54 -13.72 -1.81 12.53
N MET A 55 -14.40 -0.67 12.72
CA MET A 55 -15.68 -0.63 13.43
C MET A 55 -16.77 -1.45 12.75
N GLU A 56 -16.81 -1.44 11.41
CA GLU A 56 -17.81 -2.18 10.62
C GLU A 56 -17.46 -3.66 10.47
N LYS A 57 -16.21 -3.99 10.12
CA LYS A 57 -15.79 -5.35 9.78
C LYS A 57 -15.31 -6.17 10.98
N ALA A 58 -14.83 -5.53 12.04
CA ALA A 58 -14.27 -6.19 13.23
C ALA A 58 -14.75 -5.59 14.57
N PRO A 59 -16.07 -5.48 14.82
CA PRO A 59 -16.62 -4.82 16.03
C PRO A 59 -16.23 -5.51 17.34
N ARG A 60 -16.00 -6.82 17.31
CA ARG A 60 -15.50 -7.57 18.48
C ARG A 60 -14.10 -7.12 18.87
N ALA A 61 -13.19 -6.96 17.90
CA ALA A 61 -11.83 -6.50 18.17
C ALA A 61 -11.83 -5.10 18.79
N VAL A 62 -12.65 -4.18 18.28
CA VAL A 62 -12.81 -2.83 18.86
C VAL A 62 -13.26 -2.90 20.33
N THR A 63 -14.22 -3.76 20.64
CA THR A 63 -14.73 -3.91 22.01
C THR A 63 -13.67 -4.44 22.96
N GLU A 64 -12.92 -5.47 22.55
CA GLU A 64 -11.83 -6.03 23.34
C GLU A 64 -10.71 -5.02 23.57
N GLU A 65 -10.28 -4.29 22.53
CA GLU A 65 -9.24 -3.26 22.64
C GLU A 65 -9.70 -2.09 23.53
N MET A 66 -10.98 -1.70 23.45
CA MET A 66 -11.52 -0.66 24.33
C MET A 66 -11.58 -1.10 25.80
N ASN A 67 -11.85 -2.39 26.06
CA ASN A 67 -11.79 -2.96 27.41
C ASN A 67 -10.35 -3.01 27.94
N ALA A 68 -9.40 -3.40 27.10
CA ALA A 68 -7.98 -3.39 27.43
C ALA A 68 -7.50 -1.96 27.75
N TYR A 69 -7.87 -0.97 26.93
CA TYR A 69 -7.58 0.45 27.16
C TYR A 69 -8.07 0.92 28.53
N ARG A 70 -9.35 0.66 28.84
CA ARG A 70 -9.95 1.05 30.14
C ARG A 70 -9.21 0.40 31.30
N THR A 71 -8.94 -0.90 31.22
CA THR A 71 -8.23 -1.65 32.25
C THR A 71 -6.83 -1.08 32.50
N ASN A 72 -6.07 -0.81 31.44
CA ASN A 72 -4.74 -0.20 31.54
C ASN A 72 -4.81 1.20 32.16
N ARG A 73 -5.78 2.02 31.74
CA ARG A 73 -5.98 3.37 32.26
C ARG A 73 -6.35 3.36 33.74
N ASP A 74 -7.23 2.46 34.15
CA ASP A 74 -7.66 2.28 35.53
C ASP A 74 -6.51 1.81 36.42
N GLN A 75 -5.65 0.92 35.91
CA GLN A 75 -4.45 0.49 36.62
C GLN A 75 -3.47 1.65 36.86
N ILE A 76 -3.16 2.43 35.82
CA ILE A 76 -2.27 3.60 35.92
C ILE A 76 -2.86 4.62 36.88
N ASN A 77 -4.16 4.89 36.77
CA ASN A 77 -4.85 5.84 37.64
C ASN A 77 -4.83 5.38 39.11
N SER A 78 -5.10 4.09 39.36
CA SER A 78 -5.06 3.52 40.71
C SER A 78 -3.68 3.63 41.35
N GLN A 79 -2.61 3.32 40.61
CA GLN A 79 -1.24 3.48 41.09
C GLN A 79 -0.90 4.95 41.38
N THR A 80 -1.33 5.85 40.48
CA THR A 80 -1.13 7.29 40.62
C THR A 80 -1.84 7.84 41.86
N ILE A 81 -3.09 7.43 42.11
CA ILE A 81 -3.86 7.83 43.30
C ILE A 81 -3.15 7.39 44.59
N ILE A 82 -2.62 6.18 44.64
CA ILE A 82 -1.87 5.69 45.82
C ILE A 82 -0.65 6.57 46.08
N LEU A 83 0.14 6.88 45.03
CA LEU A 83 1.32 7.73 45.16
C LEU A 83 0.96 9.19 45.50
N GLN A 84 -0.13 9.72 44.96
CA GLN A 84 -0.65 11.04 45.31
C GLN A 84 -1.08 11.10 46.78
N GLN A 85 -1.71 10.04 47.30
CA GLN A 85 -2.07 9.95 48.71
C GLN A 85 -0.83 9.92 49.61
N GLN A 86 0.20 9.16 49.23
CA GLN A 86 1.48 9.16 49.94
C GLN A 86 2.14 10.55 49.92
N LYS A 87 2.13 11.23 48.76
CA LYS A 87 2.63 12.61 48.65
C LYS A 87 1.87 13.56 49.56
N SER A 88 0.53 13.45 49.60
CA SER A 88 -0.32 14.28 50.46
C SER A 88 0.02 14.06 51.94
N GLN A 89 0.19 12.81 52.37
CA GLN A 89 0.59 12.47 53.73
C GLN A 89 1.95 13.09 54.10
N ARG A 90 2.95 13.00 53.21
CA ARG A 90 4.27 13.62 53.43
C ARG A 90 4.21 15.15 53.44
N SER A 91 3.30 15.73 52.65
CA SER A 91 3.09 17.18 52.62
C SER A 91 2.46 17.68 53.93
N GLN A 92 1.55 16.91 54.51
CA GLN A 92 0.99 17.20 55.84
C GLN A 92 2.06 17.10 56.93
N GLU A 93 2.87 16.03 56.93
CA GLU A 93 4.01 15.87 57.85
C GLU A 93 4.99 17.05 57.75
N LEU A 94 5.31 17.51 56.54
CA LEU A 94 6.14 18.70 56.33
C LEU A 94 5.49 19.96 56.93
N SER A 95 4.18 20.15 56.72
CA SER A 95 3.44 21.29 57.28
C SER A 95 3.48 21.29 58.81
N GLU A 96 3.32 20.12 59.46
CA GLU A 96 3.43 19.98 60.91
C GLU A 96 4.83 20.35 61.42
N LEU A 97 5.89 19.87 60.75
CA LEU A 97 7.27 20.23 61.08
C LEU A 97 7.54 21.73 60.93
N GLN A 98 6.97 22.37 59.91
CA GLN A 98 7.11 23.81 59.69
C GLN A 98 6.39 24.62 60.78
N ILE A 99 5.19 24.22 61.18
CA ILE A 99 4.46 24.84 62.30
C ILE A 99 5.27 24.71 63.60
N LYS A 100 5.72 23.49 63.93
CA LYS A 100 6.50 23.24 65.15
C LYS A 100 7.83 24.01 65.15
N SER A 101 8.46 24.17 63.99
CA SER A 101 9.65 25.02 63.84
C SER A 101 9.34 26.50 64.09
N GLY A 102 8.18 27.00 63.62
CA GLY A 102 7.72 28.36 63.88
C GLY A 102 7.48 28.61 65.36
N ASP A 103 6.77 27.69 66.03
CA ASP A 103 6.47 27.79 67.46
C ASP A 103 7.74 27.78 68.32
N LEU A 104 8.69 26.87 68.04
CA LEU A 104 9.98 26.83 68.75
C LEU A 104 10.82 28.09 68.50
N ASN A 105 10.80 28.63 67.28
CA ASN A 105 11.47 29.90 66.99
C ASN A 105 10.87 31.04 67.84
N GLY A 106 9.55 31.10 67.98
CA GLY A 106 8.86 32.06 68.85
C GLY A 106 9.25 31.89 70.32
N GLN A 107 9.27 30.65 70.83
CA GLN A 107 9.71 30.35 72.20
C GLN A 107 11.17 30.75 72.46
N VAL A 108 12.07 30.48 71.51
CA VAL A 108 13.47 30.91 71.61
C VAL A 108 13.59 32.44 71.60
N ALA A 109 12.78 33.14 70.80
CA ALA A 109 12.78 34.60 70.77
C ALA A 109 12.33 35.20 72.11
N LEU A 110 11.22 34.70 72.68
CA LEU A 110 10.73 35.14 73.98
C LEU A 110 11.73 34.87 75.11
N ALA A 111 12.34 33.68 75.14
CA ALA A 111 13.35 33.35 76.15
C ALA A 111 14.61 34.22 76.03
N ARG A 112 14.98 34.65 74.80
CA ARG A 112 16.07 35.60 74.58
C ARG A 112 15.73 37.01 75.04
N GLU A 113 14.48 37.43 74.87
CA GLU A 113 13.98 38.71 75.40
C GLU A 113 14.00 38.71 76.94
N GLU A 114 13.53 37.62 77.55
CA GLU A 114 13.61 37.40 79.01
C GLU A 114 15.05 37.45 79.51
N LYS A 115 15.97 36.76 78.82
CA LYS A 115 17.41 36.86 79.11
C LYS A 115 17.89 38.32 79.07
N GLY A 116 17.52 39.08 78.04
CA GLY A 116 17.90 40.48 77.88
C GLY A 116 17.41 41.39 79.01
N MET A 117 16.29 41.04 79.67
CA MET A 117 15.78 41.76 80.84
C MET A 117 16.50 41.35 82.14
N VAL A 118 16.78 40.06 82.33
CA VAL A 118 17.34 39.51 83.58
C VAL A 118 18.87 39.69 83.66
N GLU A 119 19.59 39.57 82.55
CA GLU A 119 21.04 39.72 82.47
C GLU A 119 21.59 41.01 83.11
N PRO A 120 21.03 42.22 82.83
CA PRO A 120 21.49 43.45 83.50
C PRO A 120 21.13 43.50 84.99
N LEU A 121 20.05 42.84 85.44
CA LEU A 121 19.66 42.78 86.85
C LEU A 121 20.63 41.92 87.65
N VAL A 122 21.04 40.77 87.08
CA VAL A 122 22.07 39.90 87.67
C VAL A 122 23.43 40.62 87.72
N ALA A 123 23.80 41.35 86.66
CA ALA A 123 25.06 42.11 86.62
C ALA A 123 25.15 43.20 87.71
N ARG A 124 24.00 43.77 88.11
CA ARG A 124 23.90 44.75 89.21
C ARG A 124 23.76 44.10 90.60
N GLY A 125 23.72 42.78 90.68
CA GLY A 125 23.50 42.01 91.92
C GLY A 125 22.05 42.05 92.43
N SER A 126 21.10 42.54 91.62
CA SER A 126 19.68 42.68 91.98
C SER A 126 18.84 41.43 91.70
N ALA A 127 19.42 40.41 91.05
CA ALA A 127 18.79 39.11 90.79
C ALA A 127 19.79 37.95 90.95
N PRO A 128 19.35 36.72 91.27
CA PRO A 128 20.23 35.57 91.44
C PRO A 128 20.82 35.06 90.11
N LYS A 129 22.12 34.75 90.08
CA LYS A 129 22.80 34.15 88.90
C LYS A 129 22.16 32.83 88.41
N MET A 130 21.54 32.08 89.33
CA MET A 130 20.84 30.83 88.99
C MET A 130 19.68 31.03 88.01
N GLU A 131 18.99 32.17 88.09
CA GLU A 131 17.86 32.51 87.20
C GLU A 131 18.34 32.68 85.75
N LEU A 132 19.45 33.41 85.55
CA LEU A 132 20.09 33.56 84.24
C LEU A 132 20.53 32.20 83.66
N LEU A 133 21.14 31.33 84.48
CA LEU A 133 21.56 30.00 84.03
C LEU A 133 20.39 29.10 83.63
N GLN A 134 19.24 29.23 84.29
CA GLN A 134 18.02 28.51 83.93
C GLN A 134 17.49 28.99 82.56
N ILE A 135 17.42 30.30 82.34
CA ILE A 135 17.00 30.88 81.05
C ILE A 135 17.94 30.42 79.92
N GLU A 136 19.27 30.48 80.13
CA GLU A 136 20.25 30.02 79.15
C GLU A 136 20.11 28.53 78.81
N ARG A 137 19.87 27.69 79.84
CA ARG A 137 19.59 26.28 79.66
C ARG A 137 18.33 26.07 78.82
N THR A 138 17.24 26.77 79.12
CA THR A 138 15.98 26.69 78.35
C THR A 138 16.18 27.12 76.90
N ILE A 139 16.89 28.22 76.64
CA ILE A 139 17.24 28.65 75.28
C ILE A 139 18.01 27.52 74.57
N LYS A 140 19.03 26.94 75.21
CA LYS A 140 19.87 25.89 74.60
C LYS A 140 19.07 24.62 74.30
N GLU A 141 18.18 24.21 75.20
CA GLU A 141 17.29 23.07 75.01
C GLU A 141 16.35 23.29 73.81
N LYS A 142 15.65 24.44 73.76
CA LYS A 142 14.76 24.78 72.64
C LYS A 142 15.49 24.96 71.32
N GLN A 143 16.69 25.54 71.34
CA GLN A 143 17.55 25.67 70.15
C GLN A 143 17.96 24.30 69.60
N THR A 144 18.26 23.34 70.49
CA THR A 144 18.63 21.98 70.09
C THR A 144 17.45 21.25 69.47
N GLU A 145 16.26 21.39 70.06
CA GLU A 145 15.01 20.86 69.49
C GLU A 145 14.73 21.48 68.11
N LEU A 146 14.85 22.80 67.98
CA LEU A 146 14.67 23.51 66.71
C LEU A 146 15.65 23.03 65.63
N ASN A 147 16.93 22.84 65.97
CA ASN A 147 17.93 22.33 65.03
C ASN A 147 17.58 20.91 64.53
N SER A 148 17.01 20.07 65.42
CA SER A 148 16.56 18.74 65.04
C SER A 148 15.39 18.77 64.03
N ILE A 149 14.43 19.68 64.21
CA ILE A 149 13.30 19.89 63.30
C ILE A 149 13.77 20.49 61.97
N ASN A 150 14.65 21.49 62.02
CA ASN A 150 15.25 22.09 60.82
C ASN A 150 16.03 21.07 59.99
N SER A 151 16.58 20.02 60.62
CA SER A 151 17.22 18.90 59.92
C SER A 151 16.22 17.86 59.40
N ALA A 152 15.00 17.79 59.96
CA ALA A 152 13.93 16.92 59.49
C ALA A 152 13.19 17.49 58.25
N ILE A 153 13.01 18.82 58.18
CA ILE A 153 12.31 19.50 57.08
C ILE A 153 12.89 19.14 55.69
N PRO A 154 14.22 19.21 55.43
CA PRO A 154 14.80 18.82 54.15
C PRO A 154 14.59 17.34 53.81
N ARG A 155 14.57 16.45 54.82
CA ARG A 155 14.29 15.02 54.63
C ARG A 155 12.84 14.80 54.18
N ALA A 156 11.88 15.48 54.82
CA ALA A 156 10.48 15.43 54.42
C ALA A 156 10.27 16.01 53.00
N ARG A 157 10.93 17.13 52.66
CA ARG A 157 10.90 17.68 51.30
C ARG A 157 11.45 16.71 50.25
N SER A 158 12.54 16.01 50.57
CA SER A 158 13.13 15.01 49.67
C SER A 158 12.19 13.83 49.45
N ALA A 159 11.49 13.37 50.49
CA ALA A 159 10.47 12.32 50.37
C ALA A 159 9.28 12.74 49.49
N ILE A 160 8.86 14.01 49.54
CA ILE A 160 7.83 14.56 48.64
C ILE A 160 8.33 14.56 47.19
N ALA A 161 9.57 15.03 46.96
CA ALA A 161 10.17 15.06 45.63
C ALA A 161 10.35 13.65 45.03
N GLU A 162 10.68 12.66 45.87
CA GLU A 162 10.73 11.25 45.48
C GLU A 162 9.35 10.72 45.09
N ALA A 163 8.30 11.00 45.88
CA ALA A 163 6.93 10.61 45.53
C ALA A 163 6.49 11.23 44.20
N ASP A 164 6.84 12.50 43.94
CA ASP A 164 6.60 13.17 42.66
C ASP A 164 7.36 12.54 41.49
N ALA A 165 8.61 12.13 41.71
CA ALA A 165 9.38 11.40 40.70
C ALA A 165 8.71 10.06 40.38
N ARG A 166 8.30 9.29 41.40
CA ARG A 166 7.60 8.01 41.21
C ARG A 166 6.30 8.15 40.43
N ILE A 167 5.53 9.22 40.64
CA ILE A 167 4.31 9.48 39.85
C ILE A 167 4.65 9.65 38.37
N ARG A 168 5.66 10.48 38.05
CA ARG A 168 6.12 10.66 36.67
C ARG A 168 6.68 9.37 36.07
N ASP A 169 7.37 8.58 36.87
CA ASP A 169 7.95 7.30 36.44
C ASP A 169 6.85 6.33 36.01
N VAL A 170 5.75 6.20 36.77
CA VAL A 170 4.60 5.36 36.40
C VAL A 170 4.03 5.77 35.04
N GLU A 171 3.80 7.06 34.80
CA GLU A 171 3.28 7.56 33.52
C GLU A 171 4.28 7.38 32.36
N SER A 172 5.56 7.56 32.62
CA SER A 172 6.61 7.40 31.60
C SER A 172 6.83 5.93 31.24
N ALA A 173 6.80 5.03 32.21
CA ALA A 173 6.94 3.59 32.01
C ALA A 173 5.74 3.02 31.24
N ALA A 174 4.52 3.48 31.55
CA ALA A 174 3.34 3.13 30.79
C ALA A 174 3.46 3.55 29.31
N ARG A 175 3.87 4.81 29.05
CA ARG A 175 4.09 5.30 27.68
C ARG A 175 5.20 4.55 26.95
N ALA A 176 6.31 4.26 27.62
CA ALA A 176 7.40 3.50 27.04
C ALA A 176 6.98 2.07 26.66
N THR A 177 6.19 1.41 27.52
CA THR A 177 5.66 0.08 27.26
C THR A 177 4.69 0.09 26.06
N ALA A 178 3.75 1.04 26.04
CA ALA A 178 2.84 1.22 24.92
C ALA A 178 3.57 1.53 23.60
N GLN A 179 4.63 2.34 23.63
CA GLN A 179 5.42 2.66 22.44
C GLN A 179 6.19 1.45 21.88
N LEU A 180 6.73 0.60 22.75
CA LEU A 180 7.41 -0.63 22.35
C LEU A 180 6.42 -1.61 21.70
N GLU A 181 5.26 -1.81 22.33
CA GLU A 181 4.20 -2.66 21.78
C GLU A 181 3.67 -2.11 20.45
N LEU A 182 3.45 -0.80 20.36
CA LEU A 182 3.02 -0.11 19.15
C LEU A 182 3.99 -0.37 17.99
N SER A 183 5.28 -0.22 18.25
CA SER A 183 6.32 -0.42 17.23
C SER A 183 6.34 -1.87 16.73
N ALA A 184 6.21 -2.84 17.64
CA ALA A 184 6.12 -4.25 17.28
C ALA A 184 4.87 -4.57 16.43
N LYS A 185 3.71 -4.01 16.82
CA LYS A 185 2.43 -4.20 16.12
C LYS A 185 2.42 -3.53 14.75
N MET A 186 3.04 -2.37 14.61
CA MET A 186 3.23 -1.72 13.30
C MET A 186 4.08 -2.58 12.36
N VAL A 187 5.19 -3.14 12.84
CA VAL A 187 6.02 -4.05 12.04
C VAL A 187 5.22 -5.28 11.61
N GLU A 188 4.46 -5.90 12.52
CA GLU A 188 3.58 -7.03 12.23
C GLU A 188 2.52 -6.67 11.17
N MET A 189 1.88 -5.51 11.30
CA MET A 189 0.87 -5.03 10.37
C MET A 189 1.44 -4.81 8.97
N THR A 190 2.60 -4.16 8.85
CA THR A 190 3.24 -3.93 7.54
C THR A 190 3.65 -5.22 6.83
N ALA A 191 4.00 -6.27 7.59
CA ALA A 191 4.29 -7.58 7.03
C ALA A 191 3.02 -8.25 6.47
N ILE A 192 1.91 -8.19 7.21
CA ILE A 192 0.62 -8.75 6.79
C ILE A 192 0.03 -7.97 5.62
N GLU A 193 0.13 -6.64 5.62
CA GLU A 193 -0.33 -5.78 4.53
C GLU A 193 0.32 -6.17 3.20
N LYS A 194 1.64 -6.39 3.19
CA LYS A 194 2.34 -6.90 2.00
C LYS A 194 1.87 -8.29 1.58
N GLY A 195 1.58 -9.16 2.55
CA GLY A 195 1.02 -10.50 2.29
C GLY A 195 -0.38 -10.45 1.68
N LEU A 196 -1.22 -9.52 2.15
CA LEU A 196 -2.58 -9.31 1.65
C LEU A 196 -2.61 -8.92 0.18
N VAL A 197 -1.67 -8.08 -0.28
CA VAL A 197 -1.55 -7.73 -1.71
C VAL A 197 -1.31 -9.00 -2.55
N SER A 198 -0.40 -9.88 -2.12
CA SER A 198 -0.11 -11.13 -2.82
C SER A 198 -1.28 -12.12 -2.77
N LEU A 199 -2.00 -12.22 -1.66
CA LEU A 199 -3.18 -13.07 -1.53
C LEU A 199 -4.36 -12.57 -2.36
N THR A 200 -4.51 -11.24 -2.45
CA THR A 200 -5.51 -10.59 -3.31
C THR A 200 -5.20 -10.87 -4.77
N ASP A 201 -3.95 -10.71 -5.23
CA ASP A 201 -3.56 -11.10 -6.59
C ASP A 201 -3.85 -12.58 -6.88
N ARG A 202 -3.54 -13.47 -5.94
CA ARG A 202 -3.85 -14.90 -6.08
C ARG A 202 -5.36 -15.15 -6.21
N LYS A 203 -6.18 -14.45 -5.44
CA LYS A 203 -7.65 -14.51 -5.53
C LYS A 203 -8.14 -13.96 -6.87
N ASP A 204 -7.63 -12.83 -7.33
CA ASP A 204 -8.01 -12.23 -8.62
C ASP A 204 -7.64 -13.16 -9.79
N ARG A 205 -6.51 -13.87 -9.69
CA ARG A 205 -6.07 -14.88 -10.65
C ARG A 205 -6.91 -16.16 -10.63
N THR A 206 -7.80 -16.35 -9.65
CA THR A 206 -8.81 -17.41 -9.74
C THR A 206 -9.86 -17.09 -10.80
N GLU A 207 -10.05 -15.82 -11.16
CA GLU A 207 -10.88 -15.43 -12.29
C GLU A 207 -10.04 -15.37 -13.57
N ILE A 208 -10.23 -16.35 -14.45
CA ILE A 208 -9.58 -16.38 -15.76
C ILE A 208 -10.36 -15.44 -16.68
N LYS A 209 -9.70 -14.39 -17.16
CA LYS A 209 -10.27 -13.39 -18.08
C LYS A 209 -9.67 -13.53 -19.48
N SER A 210 -10.46 -13.22 -20.51
CA SER A 210 -9.95 -13.17 -21.88
C SER A 210 -8.98 -11.99 -22.06
N PRO A 211 -7.76 -12.18 -22.60
CA PRO A 211 -6.85 -11.07 -22.89
C PRO A 211 -7.26 -10.28 -24.14
N VAL A 212 -8.06 -10.86 -25.03
CA VAL A 212 -8.43 -10.30 -26.34
C VAL A 212 -9.94 -10.36 -26.56
N ASN A 213 -10.44 -9.51 -27.45
CA ASN A 213 -11.77 -9.71 -28.03
C ASN A 213 -11.67 -10.85 -29.04
N GLY A 214 -12.56 -11.83 -28.99
CA GLY A 214 -12.40 -13.02 -29.82
C GLY A 214 -13.54 -14.01 -29.72
N TYR A 215 -13.37 -15.14 -30.39
CA TYR A 215 -14.26 -16.27 -30.30
C TYR A 215 -13.57 -17.42 -29.57
N VAL A 216 -14.30 -18.09 -28.68
CA VAL A 216 -13.82 -19.30 -28.02
C VAL A 216 -13.75 -20.42 -29.07
N LYS A 217 -12.56 -20.89 -29.41
CA LYS A 217 -12.33 -21.95 -30.40
C LYS A 217 -12.49 -23.33 -29.78
N ASP A 218 -11.75 -23.60 -28.71
CA ASP A 218 -11.76 -24.89 -28.01
C ASP A 218 -11.67 -24.69 -26.50
N VAL A 219 -12.37 -25.54 -25.75
CA VAL A 219 -12.40 -25.54 -24.28
C VAL A 219 -11.83 -26.88 -23.83
N LYS A 220 -10.57 -26.96 -23.40
CA LYS A 220 -9.94 -28.26 -23.12
C LYS A 220 -10.40 -28.91 -21.81
N VAL A 221 -11.03 -28.15 -20.92
CA VAL A 221 -11.53 -28.63 -19.63
C VAL A 221 -13.05 -28.47 -19.56
N TYR A 222 -13.76 -29.60 -19.67
CA TYR A 222 -15.22 -29.66 -19.75
C TYR A 222 -15.90 -29.99 -18.40
N THR A 223 -15.14 -30.30 -17.37
CA THR A 223 -15.67 -30.82 -16.10
C THR A 223 -15.75 -29.73 -15.02
N GLN A 224 -16.96 -29.41 -14.57
CA GLN A 224 -17.18 -28.56 -13.40
C GLN A 224 -16.62 -29.24 -12.15
N GLY A 225 -15.67 -28.59 -11.47
CA GLY A 225 -14.98 -29.16 -10.31
C GLY A 225 -13.74 -30.01 -10.65
N GLY A 226 -13.34 -30.06 -11.93
CA GLY A 226 -12.05 -30.63 -12.32
C GLY A 226 -10.86 -29.81 -11.80
N VAL A 227 -9.75 -30.47 -11.48
CA VAL A 227 -8.51 -29.83 -11.04
C VAL A 227 -7.67 -29.45 -12.25
N VAL A 228 -7.16 -28.22 -12.27
CA VAL A 228 -6.25 -27.73 -13.32
C VAL A 228 -4.86 -27.49 -12.75
N GLN A 229 -3.84 -27.90 -13.50
CA GLN A 229 -2.43 -27.71 -13.12
C GLN A 229 -1.89 -26.37 -13.66
N PRO A 230 -0.89 -25.76 -12.98
CA PRO A 230 -0.21 -24.58 -13.51
C PRO A 230 0.36 -24.83 -14.91
N GLY A 231 0.05 -23.94 -15.85
CA GLY A 231 0.52 -24.03 -17.25
C GLY A 231 -0.28 -25.00 -18.13
N GLN A 232 -1.35 -25.62 -17.61
CA GLN A 232 -2.24 -26.44 -18.42
C GLN A 232 -3.14 -25.55 -19.31
N ASP A 233 -3.21 -25.88 -20.59
CA ASP A 233 -4.12 -25.23 -21.52
C ASP A 233 -5.58 -25.42 -21.09
N PHE A 234 -6.31 -24.31 -20.93
CA PHE A 234 -7.69 -24.32 -20.46
C PHE A 234 -8.70 -23.98 -21.57
N ILE A 235 -8.53 -22.81 -22.20
CA ILE A 235 -9.39 -22.33 -23.31
C ILE A 235 -8.48 -21.74 -24.40
N GLU A 236 -8.78 -22.04 -25.66
CA GLU A 236 -8.18 -21.39 -26.82
C GLU A 236 -9.14 -20.30 -27.34
N ILE A 237 -8.66 -19.04 -27.36
CA ILE A 237 -9.43 -17.88 -27.85
C ILE A 237 -8.75 -17.38 -29.12
N VAL A 238 -9.52 -17.32 -30.20
CA VAL A 238 -9.05 -16.74 -31.46
C VAL A 238 -9.43 -15.27 -31.47
N PRO A 239 -8.47 -14.34 -31.60
CA PRO A 239 -8.75 -12.91 -31.69
C PRO A 239 -9.75 -12.63 -32.81
N LYS A 240 -10.69 -11.73 -32.54
CA LYS A 240 -11.52 -11.10 -33.56
C LYS A 240 -10.71 -9.92 -34.07
N ASP A 241 -9.73 -10.22 -34.91
CA ASP A 241 -8.93 -9.17 -35.52
C ASP A 241 -9.80 -8.41 -36.53
N ASP A 242 -9.77 -7.09 -36.44
CA ASP A 242 -10.44 -6.18 -37.38
C ASP A 242 -9.71 -6.08 -38.73
N GLN A 243 -8.57 -6.74 -38.86
CA GLN A 243 -7.67 -6.72 -40.01
C GLN A 243 -7.27 -8.14 -40.37
N LEU A 244 -7.25 -8.45 -41.67
CA LEU A 244 -6.85 -9.75 -42.19
C LEU A 244 -5.42 -9.66 -42.72
N LEU A 245 -4.58 -10.60 -42.33
CA LEU A 245 -3.26 -10.78 -42.92
C LEU A 245 -3.35 -11.82 -44.04
N VAL A 246 -3.21 -11.36 -45.27
CA VAL A 246 -3.28 -12.19 -46.48
C VAL A 246 -1.87 -12.47 -46.98
N GLU A 247 -1.55 -13.73 -47.14
CA GLU A 247 -0.27 -14.17 -47.69
C GLU A 247 -0.41 -14.47 -49.18
N ALA A 248 0.27 -13.68 -50.01
CA ALA A 248 0.29 -13.80 -51.46
C ALA A 248 1.61 -14.41 -51.93
N ARG A 249 1.55 -15.33 -52.90
CA ARG A 249 2.72 -15.91 -53.57
C ARG A 249 3.01 -15.12 -54.84
N ILE A 250 4.21 -14.57 -54.96
CA ILE A 250 4.62 -13.71 -56.08
C ILE A 250 5.78 -14.33 -56.83
N LYS A 251 5.71 -14.30 -58.16
CA LYS A 251 6.77 -14.87 -59.01
C LYS A 251 8.03 -14.00 -58.93
N PRO A 252 9.25 -14.57 -58.95
CA PRO A 252 10.50 -13.83 -58.92
C PRO A 252 10.64 -12.75 -59.99
N LYS A 253 9.95 -12.89 -61.13
CA LYS A 253 9.96 -11.89 -62.21
C LYS A 253 9.27 -10.58 -61.82
N ASP A 254 8.37 -10.61 -60.85
CA ASP A 254 7.50 -9.48 -60.49
C ASP A 254 7.94 -8.81 -59.18
N ILE A 255 8.98 -9.32 -58.49
CA ILE A 255 9.44 -8.82 -57.18
C ILE A 255 10.10 -7.44 -57.23
N ALA A 256 10.65 -7.05 -58.39
CA ALA A 256 11.56 -5.91 -58.52
C ALA A 256 10.95 -4.54 -58.14
N PHE A 257 9.62 -4.44 -58.10
CA PHE A 257 8.90 -3.18 -57.82
C PHE A 257 8.05 -3.24 -56.55
N LEU A 258 8.28 -4.23 -55.68
CA LEU A 258 7.56 -4.36 -54.43
C LEU A 258 8.36 -3.78 -53.26
N TYR A 259 7.68 -3.00 -52.43
CA TYR A 259 8.23 -2.45 -51.21
C TYR A 259 7.17 -2.45 -50.09
N PRO A 260 7.59 -2.45 -48.81
CA PRO A 260 6.66 -2.27 -47.70
C PRO A 260 5.85 -0.97 -47.82
N ASP A 261 4.66 -0.95 -47.24
CA ASP A 261 3.65 0.14 -47.26
C ASP A 261 2.95 0.41 -48.60
N GLN A 262 3.21 -0.41 -49.62
CA GLN A 262 2.58 -0.27 -50.91
C GLN A 262 1.07 -0.60 -50.87
N PRO A 263 0.20 0.20 -51.51
CA PRO A 263 -1.23 -0.08 -51.58
C PRO A 263 -1.50 -1.37 -52.35
N ALA A 264 -2.37 -2.22 -51.81
CA ALA A 264 -2.79 -3.47 -52.41
C ALA A 264 -4.32 -3.64 -52.30
N MET A 265 -4.91 -4.33 -53.25
CA MET A 265 -6.33 -4.67 -53.26
C MET A 265 -6.48 -6.18 -53.15
N VAL A 266 -7.10 -6.65 -52.07
CA VAL A 266 -7.33 -8.07 -51.81
C VAL A 266 -8.73 -8.47 -52.30
N LYS A 267 -8.80 -9.45 -53.19
CA LYS A 267 -10.05 -10.00 -53.72
C LYS A 267 -10.23 -11.42 -53.20
N ILE A 268 -11.36 -11.71 -52.57
CA ILE A 268 -11.60 -13.03 -51.98
C ILE A 268 -12.40 -13.86 -52.96
N SER A 269 -11.85 -14.99 -53.40
CA SER A 269 -12.44 -15.80 -54.49
C SER A 269 -13.82 -16.36 -54.15
N ALA A 270 -14.15 -16.49 -52.86
CA ALA A 270 -15.46 -16.94 -52.38
C ALA A 270 -16.59 -15.93 -52.63
N TYR A 271 -16.27 -14.66 -52.90
CA TYR A 271 -17.24 -13.61 -53.16
C TYR A 271 -16.99 -12.98 -54.54
N ASP A 272 -18.07 -12.74 -55.31
CA ASP A 272 -17.93 -12.14 -56.64
C ASP A 272 -17.40 -10.70 -56.53
N PHE A 273 -16.17 -10.47 -56.99
CA PHE A 273 -15.50 -9.18 -56.94
C PHE A 273 -16.28 -8.07 -57.67
N SER A 274 -16.99 -8.40 -58.75
CA SER A 274 -17.79 -7.42 -59.53
C SER A 274 -18.96 -6.89 -58.70
N ILE A 275 -19.42 -7.68 -57.73
CA ILE A 275 -20.52 -7.36 -56.85
C ILE A 275 -20.00 -6.80 -55.53
N TYR A 276 -18.99 -7.38 -54.90
CA TYR A 276 -18.62 -7.02 -53.53
C TYR A 276 -17.37 -6.13 -53.43
N GLY A 277 -16.66 -5.93 -54.53
CA GLY A 277 -15.40 -5.18 -54.53
C GLY A 277 -14.27 -5.96 -53.86
N GLY A 278 -13.16 -5.25 -53.57
CA GLY A 278 -12.00 -5.80 -52.88
C GLY A 278 -11.75 -5.08 -51.56
N LEU A 279 -10.99 -5.72 -50.68
CA LEU A 279 -10.54 -5.12 -49.44
C LEU A 279 -9.27 -4.32 -49.69
N PRO A 280 -9.26 -3.01 -49.41
CA PRO A 280 -8.04 -2.22 -49.47
C PRO A 280 -7.08 -2.67 -48.36
N GLY A 281 -5.82 -2.86 -48.71
CA GLY A 281 -4.75 -3.27 -47.81
C GLY A 281 -3.41 -2.65 -48.15
N LYS A 282 -2.40 -2.95 -47.33
CA LYS A 282 -1.02 -2.51 -47.53
C LYS A 282 -0.06 -3.67 -47.38
N VAL A 283 1.02 -3.67 -48.16
CA VAL A 283 2.10 -4.65 -48.03
C VAL A 283 2.86 -4.37 -46.72
N VAL A 284 2.92 -5.34 -45.81
CA VAL A 284 3.61 -5.17 -44.50
C VAL A 284 4.96 -5.88 -44.50
N GLY A 285 5.11 -6.95 -45.26
CA GLY A 285 6.34 -7.72 -45.28
C GLY A 285 6.53 -8.52 -46.56
N ILE A 286 7.77 -8.63 -46.99
CA ILE A 286 8.20 -9.41 -48.15
C ILE A 286 9.27 -10.37 -47.63
N SER A 287 9.16 -11.66 -47.94
CA SER A 287 10.18 -12.64 -47.57
C SER A 287 11.52 -12.28 -48.23
N PRO A 288 12.65 -12.40 -47.51
CA PRO A 288 13.96 -12.03 -48.03
C PRO A 288 14.43 -12.94 -49.16
N ASP A 289 13.98 -14.20 -49.17
CA ASP A 289 14.40 -15.22 -50.14
C ASP A 289 13.20 -15.88 -50.85
N ALA A 290 13.45 -16.39 -52.06
CA ALA A 290 12.48 -17.18 -52.80
C ALA A 290 12.39 -18.61 -52.24
N VAL A 291 11.17 -19.06 -51.98
CA VAL A 291 10.85 -20.44 -51.57
C VAL A 291 10.45 -21.22 -52.82
N THR A 292 10.93 -22.46 -52.96
CA THR A 292 10.57 -23.33 -54.09
C THR A 292 9.58 -24.38 -53.60
N ASP A 293 8.43 -24.50 -54.30
CA ASP A 293 7.41 -25.51 -53.96
C ASP A 293 7.89 -26.92 -54.36
N GLU A 294 7.18 -27.96 -53.89
CA GLU A 294 7.41 -29.37 -54.27
C GLU A 294 7.33 -29.61 -55.79
N LYS A 295 6.73 -28.68 -56.54
CA LYS A 295 6.60 -28.67 -58.00
C LYS A 295 7.74 -27.96 -58.74
N GLY A 296 8.75 -27.45 -58.03
CA GLY A 296 9.91 -26.78 -58.62
C GLY A 296 9.69 -25.32 -59.04
N GLU A 297 8.55 -24.71 -58.69
CA GLU A 297 8.29 -23.30 -58.94
C GLU A 297 8.75 -22.44 -57.76
N SER A 298 9.61 -21.45 -58.02
CA SER A 298 10.08 -20.50 -57.00
C SER A 298 9.12 -19.31 -56.87
N PHE A 299 8.84 -18.88 -55.63
CA PHE A 299 7.96 -17.75 -55.31
C PHE A 299 8.43 -17.03 -54.04
N TYR A 300 8.11 -15.75 -53.95
CA TYR A 300 8.27 -14.94 -52.74
C TYR A 300 6.94 -14.87 -52.00
N HIS A 301 6.99 -14.96 -50.67
CA HIS A 301 5.82 -14.70 -49.84
C HIS A 301 5.73 -13.20 -49.55
N VAL A 302 4.59 -12.60 -49.84
CA VAL A 302 4.28 -11.21 -49.54
C VAL A 302 3.06 -11.15 -48.65
N ARG A 303 3.19 -10.51 -47.49
CA ARG A 303 2.13 -10.36 -46.50
C ARG A 303 1.46 -9.00 -46.68
N VAL A 304 0.16 -9.02 -46.93
CA VAL A 304 -0.68 -7.84 -47.11
C VAL A 304 -1.68 -7.77 -45.97
N LEU A 305 -1.68 -6.65 -45.24
CA LEU A 305 -2.61 -6.37 -44.16
C LEU A 305 -3.79 -5.57 -44.70
N THR A 306 -5.00 -6.08 -44.55
CA THR A 306 -6.22 -5.36 -44.96
C THR A 306 -6.62 -4.32 -43.93
N THR A 307 -7.28 -3.26 -44.39
CA THR A 307 -7.81 -2.20 -43.51
C THR A 307 -9.11 -2.63 -42.83
N GLU A 308 -9.84 -3.58 -43.43
CA GLU A 308 -11.10 -4.13 -42.95
C GLU A 308 -11.09 -5.67 -43.02
N ASN A 309 -11.89 -6.32 -42.17
CA ASN A 309 -12.00 -7.79 -42.08
C ASN A 309 -13.27 -8.39 -42.70
N ALA A 310 -14.13 -7.58 -43.31
CA ALA A 310 -15.39 -8.01 -43.89
C ALA A 310 -15.76 -7.16 -45.12
N LEU A 311 -16.37 -7.77 -46.12
CA LEU A 311 -16.95 -7.03 -47.24
C LEU A 311 -18.34 -6.53 -46.84
N LYS A 312 -18.61 -5.24 -47.02
CA LYS A 312 -19.89 -4.61 -46.67
C LYS A 312 -20.55 -4.06 -47.93
N ARG A 313 -21.77 -4.53 -48.25
CA ARG A 313 -22.58 -3.94 -49.33
C ARG A 313 -24.07 -4.05 -48.99
N LYS A 314 -24.81 -2.94 -49.16
CA LYS A 314 -26.27 -2.86 -48.90
C LYS A 314 -26.70 -3.33 -47.49
N GLY A 315 -25.87 -3.12 -46.48
CA GLY A 315 -26.20 -3.46 -45.08
C GLY A 315 -25.94 -4.91 -44.69
N GLU A 316 -25.55 -5.78 -45.62
CA GLU A 316 -25.07 -7.13 -45.32
C GLU A 316 -23.54 -7.12 -45.12
N VAL A 317 -23.11 -7.72 -44.01
CA VAL A 317 -21.70 -7.91 -43.66
C VAL A 317 -21.35 -9.36 -43.96
N LEU A 318 -20.45 -9.57 -44.93
CA LEU A 318 -20.01 -10.91 -45.31
C LEU A 318 -18.71 -11.24 -44.53
N PRO A 319 -18.77 -12.17 -43.55
CA PRO A 319 -17.61 -12.50 -42.74
C PRO A 319 -16.57 -13.27 -43.57
N ILE A 320 -15.30 -13.08 -43.23
CA ILE A 320 -14.17 -13.75 -43.87
C ILE A 320 -13.48 -14.65 -42.85
N ILE A 321 -13.41 -15.94 -43.17
CA ILE A 321 -12.84 -16.98 -42.30
C ILE A 321 -11.43 -17.35 -42.80
N PRO A 322 -10.45 -17.59 -41.91
CA PRO A 322 -9.15 -18.12 -42.28
C PRO A 322 -9.26 -19.40 -43.13
N GLY A 323 -8.46 -19.48 -44.21
CA GLY A 323 -8.44 -20.62 -45.14
C GLY A 323 -9.08 -20.35 -46.50
N MET A 324 -9.75 -19.20 -46.70
CA MET A 324 -10.25 -18.81 -48.02
C MET A 324 -9.12 -18.35 -48.96
N VAL A 325 -9.26 -18.70 -50.25
CA VAL A 325 -8.33 -18.27 -51.30
C VAL A 325 -8.59 -16.82 -51.66
N ALA A 326 -7.54 -16.02 -51.72
CA ALA A 326 -7.58 -14.63 -52.13
C ALA A 326 -6.58 -14.34 -53.26
N THR A 327 -6.93 -13.40 -54.12
CA THR A 327 -6.06 -12.83 -55.15
C THR A 327 -5.70 -11.42 -54.72
N VAL A 328 -4.41 -11.07 -54.75
CA VAL A 328 -3.91 -9.78 -54.28
C VAL A 328 -3.32 -9.00 -55.43
N ASP A 329 -3.89 -7.82 -55.72
CA ASP A 329 -3.38 -6.89 -56.71
C ASP A 329 -2.57 -5.80 -56.01
N ILE A 330 -1.25 -5.77 -56.23
CA ILE A 330 -0.35 -4.79 -55.61
C ILE A 330 -0.07 -3.66 -56.61
N LEU A 331 -0.28 -2.40 -56.21
CA LEU A 331 -0.11 -1.25 -57.10
C LEU A 331 1.37 -0.87 -57.24
N THR A 332 2.03 -1.37 -58.29
CA THR A 332 3.48 -1.17 -58.60
C THR A 332 3.83 0.12 -59.33
N GLY A 333 2.86 1.03 -59.50
CA GLY A 333 3.07 2.37 -60.05
C GLY A 333 1.89 2.84 -60.90
N GLU A 334 1.73 4.15 -61.03
CA GLU A 334 0.73 4.76 -61.90
C GLU A 334 1.36 5.02 -63.26
N LYS A 335 0.84 4.40 -64.32
CA LYS A 335 1.22 4.72 -65.70
C LYS A 335 0.16 5.59 -66.32
N THR A 336 0.56 6.76 -66.83
CA THR A 336 -0.36 7.60 -67.58
C THR A 336 -0.58 7.02 -68.97
N VAL A 337 -1.79 7.17 -69.54
CA VAL A 337 -2.13 6.66 -70.88
C VAL A 337 -1.14 7.18 -71.94
N MET A 338 -0.64 8.41 -71.76
CA MET A 338 0.38 9.04 -72.61
C MET A 338 1.68 8.22 -72.68
N GLU A 339 2.07 7.59 -71.58
CA GLU A 339 3.29 6.78 -71.46
C GLU A 339 3.16 5.42 -72.17
N TYR A 340 1.93 4.88 -72.26
CA TYR A 340 1.66 3.65 -73.02
C TYR A 340 1.75 3.88 -74.53
N VAL A 341 1.32 5.07 -75.00
CA VAL A 341 1.35 5.45 -76.42
C VAL A 341 2.76 5.85 -76.87
N LEU A 342 3.58 6.46 -76.00
CA LEU A 342 4.96 6.87 -76.32
C LEU A 342 6.00 5.75 -76.17
N LYS A 343 5.65 4.62 -75.55
CA LYS A 343 6.54 3.47 -75.34
C LYS A 343 7.23 2.93 -76.61
N PRO A 344 6.60 2.90 -77.81
CA PRO A 344 7.26 2.46 -79.04
C PRO A 344 8.29 3.46 -79.58
N PHE A 345 8.15 4.75 -79.27
CA PHE A 345 9.02 5.79 -79.82
C PHE A 345 10.31 5.95 -79.02
N VAL A 346 10.25 5.75 -77.70
CA VAL A 346 11.44 5.86 -76.83
C VAL A 346 12.35 4.62 -76.95
N LYS A 347 11.78 3.44 -77.22
CA LYS A 347 12.56 2.19 -77.33
C LYS A 347 13.38 2.09 -78.64
N THR A 348 12.99 2.84 -79.67
CA THR A 348 13.69 2.86 -80.98
C THR A 348 14.87 3.85 -81.01
N VAL A 349 14.86 4.88 -80.15
CA VAL A 349 15.95 5.87 -80.11
C VAL A 349 17.15 5.41 -79.26
N SER A 350 16.96 4.50 -78.29
CA SER A 350 18.07 4.01 -77.44
C SER A 350 18.85 2.80 -77.99
N ASN A 351 18.43 2.19 -79.11
CA ASN A 351 19.10 1.01 -79.68
C ASN A 351 19.77 1.25 -81.04
N SER A 352 19.83 2.50 -81.51
CA SER A 352 20.36 2.84 -82.85
C SER A 352 21.77 3.46 -82.83
N MET A 353 22.52 3.32 -81.73
CA MET A 353 23.97 3.59 -81.69
C MET A 353 24.65 2.54 -80.83
N ASN A 354 24.89 1.36 -81.41
CA ASN A 354 26.03 0.49 -81.12
C ASN A 354 26.06 -0.65 -82.15
N GLU A 355 26.68 -0.37 -83.30
CA GLU A 355 27.32 -1.38 -84.13
C GLU A 355 28.81 -1.02 -84.21
N ARG A 356 29.61 -1.64 -83.33
CA ARG A 356 30.94 -2.20 -83.56
C ARG A 356 31.38 -3.01 -82.34
#